data_AF-A0A965IUH2-F1
#
_entry.id   AF-A0A965IUH2-F1
#
_cell.length_a   1.000
_cell.length_b   1.000
_cell.length_c   1.000
_cell.angle_alpha   90.00
_cell.angle_beta   90.00
_cell.angle_gamma   90.00
#
_symmetry.space_group_name_H-M   'P 1'
#
loop_
_entity.id
_entity.type
_entity.pdbx_description
1 polymer ?
#
loop_
_entity_poly.entity_id
_entity_poly.type
_entity_poly.pdbx_seq_one_letter_code
_entity_poly.pdbx_strand_id
1 'polypeptide(L)' 'DMITARGLGDRVNVEVDGGIGPSTIAGAASAGANVLIAGSALYRDPKGLKHAVDDLRARATEAFSA' A
#
# COMPACT_ATOMS: atom_id res chain seq x y z
N ASP A 1 8.68 8.53 -12.72
CA ASP A 1 8.40 7.38 -13.62
C ASP A 1 7.71 7.85 -14.91
N MET A 2 7.26 6.93 -15.77
CA MET A 2 6.58 7.26 -17.04
C MET A 2 5.24 7.99 -16.85
N ILE A 3 4.52 7.71 -15.75
CA ILE A 3 3.24 8.37 -15.42
C ILE A 3 3.50 9.84 -15.09
N THR A 4 4.45 10.09 -14.18
CA THR A 4 4.83 11.44 -13.76
C THR A 4 5.40 12.26 -14.92
N ALA A 5 6.23 11.65 -15.77
CA ALA A 5 6.80 12.31 -16.95
C ALA A 5 5.76 12.73 -18.00
N ARG A 6 4.53 12.19 -17.91
CA ARG A 6 3.39 12.58 -18.76
C ARG A 6 2.44 13.56 -18.07
N GLY A 7 2.76 14.00 -16.85
CA GLY A 7 1.90 14.88 -16.06
C GLY A 7 0.60 14.20 -15.62
N LEU A 8 0.62 12.88 -15.43
CA LEU A 8 -0.55 12.07 -15.06
C LEU A 8 -0.51 11.56 -13.61
N GLY A 9 0.43 12.02 -12.79
CA GLY A 9 0.62 11.54 -11.41
C GLY A 9 -0.57 11.77 -10.48
N ASP A 10 -1.43 12.73 -10.79
CA ASP A 10 -2.68 13.02 -10.09
C ASP A 10 -3.92 12.32 -10.70
N ARG A 11 -3.75 11.63 -11.83
CA ARG A 11 -4.84 11.00 -12.60
C ARG A 11 -4.75 9.49 -12.64
N VAL A 12 -3.55 8.92 -12.47
CA VAL A 12 -3.30 7.49 -12.55
C VAL A 12 -2.83 6.99 -11.19
N ASN A 13 -3.52 5.97 -10.68
CA ASN A 13 -3.09 5.23 -9.51
C ASN A 13 -2.29 3.99 -9.94
N VAL A 14 -1.32 3.62 -9.12
CA VAL A 14 -0.58 2.37 -9.24
C VAL A 14 -1.08 1.44 -8.15
N GLU A 15 -1.67 0.31 -8.56
CA GLU A 15 -2.30 -0.64 -7.66
C GLU A 15 -1.52 -1.96 -7.56
N VAL A 16 -1.50 -2.53 -6.35
CA VAL A 16 -1.15 -3.94 -6.13
C VAL A 16 -2.39 -4.69 -5.63
N ASP A 17 -2.93 -5.56 -6.48
CA ASP A 17 -4.24 -6.25 -6.34
C ASP A 17 -4.30 -7.29 -5.19
N GLY A 18 -3.17 -7.66 -4.60
CA GLY A 18 -3.19 -8.62 -3.50
C GLY A 18 -1.83 -8.95 -2.91
N GLY A 19 -1.83 -9.86 -1.94
CA GLY A 19 -0.62 -10.23 -1.21
C GLY A 19 -0.09 -9.14 -0.28
N ILE A 20 -0.88 -8.09 -0.04
CA ILE A 20 -0.52 -6.99 0.86
C ILE A 20 -0.73 -7.42 2.32
N GLY A 21 0.35 -7.35 3.09
CA GLY A 21 0.42 -7.56 4.52
C GLY A 21 1.67 -6.91 5.12
N PRO A 22 1.96 -7.12 6.42
CA PRO A 22 3.01 -6.37 7.12
C PRO A 22 4.41 -6.49 6.52
N SER A 23 4.70 -7.61 5.85
CA SER A 23 6.00 -7.88 5.21
C SER A 23 6.11 -7.41 3.76
N THR A 24 5.00 -7.12 3.08
CA THR A 24 4.98 -6.80 1.64
C THR A 24 4.59 -5.36 1.36
N ILE A 25 3.81 -4.73 2.25
CA ILE A 25 3.23 -3.42 2.03
C ILE A 25 4.26 -2.31 1.83
N ALA A 26 5.35 -2.32 2.61
CA ALA A 26 6.40 -1.32 2.50
C ALA A 26 7.13 -1.39 1.14
N GLY A 27 7.35 -2.61 0.63
CA GLY A 27 7.97 -2.81 -0.69
C GLY A 27 7.06 -2.32 -1.82
N ALA A 28 5.76 -2.63 -1.76
CA ALA A 28 4.79 -2.15 -2.73
C ALA A 28 4.70 -0.61 -2.74
N ALA A 29 4.59 0.00 -1.57
CA ALA A 29 4.54 1.46 -1.43
C ALA A 29 5.83 2.14 -1.91
N SER A 30 7.00 1.61 -1.55
CA SER A 30 8.30 2.15 -2.00
C SER A 30 8.49 2.05 -3.52
N ALA A 31 7.82 1.10 -4.17
CA ALA A 31 7.85 0.93 -5.62
C ALA A 31 6.91 1.89 -6.37
N GLY A 32 6.16 2.74 -5.64
CA GLY A 32 5.24 3.73 -6.21
C GLY A 32 3.77 3.32 -6.19
N ALA A 33 3.40 2.18 -5.61
CA ALA A 33 2.00 1.82 -5.44
C ALA A 33 1.31 2.71 -4.41
N ASN A 34 0.26 3.40 -4.82
CA ASN A 34 -0.55 4.28 -3.96
C ASN A 34 -1.95 3.70 -3.66
N VAL A 35 -2.30 2.58 -4.29
CA VAL A 35 -3.49 1.76 -3.99
C VAL A 35 -3.04 0.35 -3.64
N LEU A 36 -3.47 -0.16 -2.49
CA LEU A 36 -2.96 -1.39 -1.88
C LEU A 36 -4.13 -2.25 -1.42
N ILE A 37 -4.32 -3.43 -2.04
CA ILE A 37 -5.45 -4.30 -1.72
C ILE A 37 -5.02 -5.34 -0.68
N ALA A 38 -5.46 -5.14 0.57
CA ALA A 38 -5.23 -6.05 1.68
C ALA A 38 -6.51 -6.83 2.01
N GLY A 39 -6.44 -8.16 1.90
CA GLY A 39 -7.54 -9.07 2.25
C GLY A 39 -7.21 -9.89 3.50
N SER A 40 -6.73 -11.12 3.31
CA SER A 40 -6.49 -12.08 4.41
C SER A 40 -5.58 -11.55 5.52
N ALA A 41 -4.63 -10.65 5.23
CA ALA A 41 -3.77 -10.05 6.25
C ALA A 41 -4.55 -9.24 7.29
N LEU A 42 -5.63 -8.54 6.87
CA LEU A 42 -6.47 -7.75 7.76
C LEU A 42 -7.24 -8.60 8.78
N TYR A 43 -7.77 -9.75 8.32
CA TYR A 43 -8.61 -10.61 9.15
C TYR A 43 -7.83 -11.65 9.97
N ARG A 44 -6.53 -11.85 9.67
CA ARG A 44 -5.65 -12.77 10.42
C ARG A 44 -4.87 -12.07 11.54
N ASP A 45 -4.96 -10.76 11.66
CA ASP A 45 -4.29 -10.02 12.73
C ASP A 45 -4.91 -10.38 14.10
N PRO A 46 -4.11 -10.91 15.05
CA PRO A 46 -4.62 -11.34 16.36
C PRO A 46 -5.09 -10.19 17.25
N LYS A 47 -4.71 -8.95 16.93
CA LYS A 47 -5.14 -7.73 17.64
C LYS A 47 -6.37 -7.09 16.98
N GLY A 48 -6.91 -7.71 15.92
CA GLY A 48 -8.17 -7.35 15.28
C GLY A 48 -8.03 -6.36 14.12
N LEU A 49 -9.14 -6.21 13.37
CA LEU A 49 -9.19 -5.49 12.10
C LEU A 49 -8.68 -4.05 12.19
N LYS A 50 -9.03 -3.32 13.26
CA LYS A 50 -8.58 -1.94 13.46
C LYS A 50 -7.06 -1.86 13.55
N HIS A 51 -6.44 -2.73 14.37
CA HIS A 51 -4.99 -2.78 14.50
C HIS A 51 -4.32 -3.08 13.15
N ALA A 52 -4.86 -4.04 12.40
CA ALA A 52 -4.33 -4.41 11.09
C ALA A 52 -4.36 -3.23 10.10
N VAL A 53 -5.48 -2.53 10.01
CA VAL A 53 -5.62 -1.36 9.13
C VAL A 53 -4.65 -0.24 9.53
N ASP A 54 -4.54 0.04 10.83
CA ASP A 54 -3.65 1.09 11.34
C ASP A 54 -2.18 0.75 11.07
N ASP A 55 -1.74 -0.48 11.34
CA ASP A 55 -0.36 -0.95 11.11
C ASP A 55 -0.01 -0.91 9.62
N LEU A 56 -0.87 -1.47 8.76
CA LEU A 56 -0.64 -1.46 7.32
C LEU A 56 -0.58 -0.03 6.76
N ARG A 57 -1.50 0.85 7.18
CA ARG A 57 -1.48 2.25 6.74
C ARG A 57 -0.22 2.97 7.18
N ALA A 58 0.21 2.80 8.44
CA ALA A 58 1.43 3.43 8.94
C ALA A 58 2.66 3.01 8.12
N ARG A 59 2.83 1.70 7.88
CA ARG A 59 3.94 1.17 7.06
C ARG A 59 3.91 1.68 5.63
N ALA A 60 2.73 1.72 5.01
CA ALA A 60 2.58 2.22 3.65
C ALA A 60 2.95 3.71 3.55
N THR A 61 2.45 4.53 4.47
CA THR A 61 2.72 5.97 4.51
C THR A 61 4.19 6.27 4.80
N GLU A 62 4.83 5.51 5.69
CA GLU A 62 6.27 5.65 5.95
C GLU A 62 7.13 5.30 4.73
N ALA A 63 6.72 4.27 3.98
CA ALA A 63 7.48 3.77 2.84
C ALA A 63 7.21 4.53 1.52
N PHE A 64 6.03 5.14 1.38
CA PHE A 64 5.65 5.83 0.14
C PHE A 64 6.41 7.16 0.00
N SER A 65 7.20 7.28 -1.07
CA SER A 65 7.87 8.52 -1.46
C SER A 65 7.20 9.07 -2.71
N ALA A 66 6.55 10.23 -2.59
CA ALA A 66 5.91 10.95 -3.69
C ALA A 66 6.93 11.73 -4.53
#